data_AF-L8TRG6-F1
#
_entry.id   AF-L8TRG6-F1
#
_cell.length_a   1.000
_cell.length_b   1.000
_cell.length_c   1.000
_cell.angle_alpha   90.00
_cell.angle_beta   90.00
_cell.angle_gamma   90.00
#
_symmetry.space_group_name_H-M   'P 1'
#
loop_
_entity.id
_entity.type
_entity.pdbx_description
1 polymer ?
#
loop_
_entity_poly.entity_id
_entity_poly.type
_entity_poly.pdbx_seq_one_letter_code
_entity_poly.pdbx_strand_id
1 'polypeptide(L)'
;MLYAAAIAADEPSRIGFIVSKSVGNAVVRNLVKRRLREAGAASLREHGTGFAIVVRALPASASASWDQLLKDYNAALESTLTRLAGRPIQAAANGSAGTTQEGTSRA
;
A
#
# COMPACT_ATOMS: atom_id res chain seq x y z
N MET A 1 6.01 1.43 7.42
CA MET A 1 5.63 2.69 6.75
C MET A 1 4.50 2.39 5.78
N LEU A 2 3.41 3.16 5.81
CA LEU A 2 2.19 2.92 5.03
C LEU A 2 1.88 4.13 4.15
N TYR A 3 1.42 3.86 2.92
CA TYR A 3 0.95 4.86 1.98
C TYR A 3 -0.47 4.49 1.56
N ALA A 4 -1.35 5.48 1.42
CA ALA A 4 -2.70 5.27 0.92
C ALA A 4 -3.07 6.35 -0.10
N ALA A 5 -3.87 5.96 -1.09
CA ALA A 5 -4.50 6.85 -2.05
C ALA A 5 -6.00 6.50 -2.14
N ALA A 6 -6.83 7.53 -2.30
CA ALA A 6 -8.23 7.32 -2.67
C ALA A 6 -8.31 6.89 -4.13
N ILE A 7 -9.12 5.87 -4.40
CA ILE A 7 -9.51 5.43 -5.75
C ILE A 7 -11.02 5.64 -5.91
N ALA A 8 -11.60 5.27 -7.05
CA ALA A 8 -13.04 5.41 -7.25
C ALA A 8 -13.81 4.66 -6.15
N ALA A 9 -14.89 5.25 -5.63
CA ALA A 9 -15.60 4.76 -4.44
C ALA A 9 -16.24 3.37 -4.63
N ASP A 10 -16.53 3.02 -5.89
CA ASP A 10 -17.05 1.73 -6.35
C ASP A 10 -15.95 0.72 -6.69
N GLU A 11 -14.67 1.13 -6.71
CA GLU A 11 -13.55 0.24 -6.97
C GLU A 11 -13.15 -0.55 -5.71
N PRO A 12 -12.89 -1.87 -5.80
CA PRO A 12 -12.45 -2.67 -4.68
C PRO A 12 -11.16 -2.13 -4.06
N SER A 13 -11.11 -2.09 -2.73
CA SER A 13 -9.88 -1.73 -2.02
C SER A 13 -8.74 -2.71 -2.37
N ARG A 14 -7.53 -2.19 -2.56
CA ARG A 14 -6.34 -3.01 -2.89
C ARG A 14 -5.24 -2.75 -1.88
N ILE A 15 -4.56 -3.80 -1.43
CA ILE A 15 -3.41 -3.69 -0.53
C ILE A 15 -2.18 -4.39 -1.13
N GLY A 16 -1.09 -3.63 -1.27
CA GLY A 16 0.21 -4.11 -1.71
C GLY A 16 1.24 -4.15 -0.58
N PHE A 17 2.18 -5.09 -0.67
CA PHE A 17 3.25 -5.27 0.33
C PHE A 17 4.63 -5.23 -0.32
N ILE A 18 5.48 -4.32 0.16
CA ILE A 18 6.88 -4.18 -0.26
C ILE A 18 7.78 -4.65 0.87
N VAL A 19 8.55 -5.71 0.62
CA VAL A 19 9.53 -6.27 1.56
C VAL A 19 10.90 -6.34 0.89
N SER A 20 11.79 -5.41 1.23
CA SER A 20 13.12 -5.26 0.63
C SER A 20 14.12 -6.29 1.16
N LYS A 21 15.25 -6.45 0.45
CA LYS A 21 16.37 -7.31 0.87
C LYS A 21 16.93 -6.95 2.26
N SER A 22 16.88 -5.67 2.64
CA SER A 22 17.31 -5.19 3.96
C SER A 22 16.52 -5.74 5.15
N VAL A 23 15.35 -6.33 4.92
CA VAL A 23 14.55 -6.98 5.98
C VAL A 23 15.13 -8.36 6.34
N GLY A 24 15.79 -9.04 5.39
CA GLY A 24 16.41 -10.32 5.66
C GLY A 24 16.37 -11.28 4.47
N ASN A 25 16.71 -12.54 4.75
CA ASN A 25 16.68 -13.62 3.76
C ASN A 25 15.25 -13.90 3.25
N ALA A 26 15.12 -14.79 2.26
CA ALA A 26 13.82 -15.12 1.68
C ALA A 26 12.80 -15.64 2.71
N VAL A 27 13.23 -16.44 3.68
CA VAL A 27 12.36 -17.02 4.72
C VAL A 27 11.80 -15.92 5.63
N VAL A 28 12.65 -15.04 6.14
CA VAL A 28 12.23 -13.90 6.97
C VAL A 28 11.30 -12.97 6.19
N ARG A 29 11.64 -12.65 4.93
CA ARG A 29 10.78 -11.80 4.09
C ARG A 29 9.42 -12.44 3.81
N ASN A 30 9.36 -13.75 3.57
CA ASN A 30 8.11 -14.47 3.33
C ASN A 30 7.26 -14.55 4.60
N LEU A 31 7.88 -14.75 5.78
CA LEU A 31 7.19 -14.70 7.05
C LEU A 31 6.55 -13.32 7.29
N VAL A 32 7.32 -12.24 7.12
CA VAL A 32 6.83 -10.86 7.23
C VAL A 32 5.70 -10.62 6.24
N LYS A 33 5.84 -11.06 4.97
CA LYS A 33 4.81 -10.90 3.95
C LYS A 33 3.53 -11.69 4.26
N ARG A 34 3.63 -12.87 4.86
CA ARG A 34 2.47 -13.66 5.31
C ARG A 34 1.73 -12.95 6.44
N ARG A 35 2.47 -12.53 7.47
CA ARG A 35 1.94 -11.76 8.61
C ARG A 35 1.25 -10.48 8.15
N LEU A 36 1.89 -9.69 7.30
CA LEU A 36 1.30 -8.45 6.77
C LEU A 36 0.04 -8.72 5.93
N ARG A 37 -0.02 -9.84 5.20
CA ARG A 37 -1.23 -10.24 4.46
C ARG A 37 -2.40 -10.57 5.40
N GLU A 38 -2.15 -11.24 6.51
CA GLU A 38 -3.19 -11.51 7.52
C GLU A 38 -3.73 -10.21 8.13
N ALA A 39 -2.84 -9.29 8.51
CA ALA A 39 -3.22 -7.98 9.02
C ALA A 39 -4.02 -7.16 7.98
N GLY A 40 -3.54 -7.10 6.74
CA GLY A 40 -4.22 -6.39 5.66
C GLY A 40 -5.57 -7.00 5.26
N ALA A 41 -5.71 -8.33 5.35
CA ALA A 41 -6.99 -9.00 5.08
C ALA A 41 -8.06 -8.60 6.11
N ALA A 42 -7.68 -8.34 7.36
CA ALA A 42 -8.60 -7.81 8.37
C ALA A 42 -9.06 -6.39 8.00
N SER A 43 -8.13 -5.51 7.64
CA SER A 43 -8.46 -4.14 7.25
C SER A 43 -9.28 -4.03 5.97
N LEU A 44 -9.06 -4.91 4.99
CA LEU A 44 -9.90 -4.99 3.77
C LEU A 44 -11.36 -5.31 4.09
N ARG A 45 -11.62 -6.12 5.13
CA ARG A 45 -12.99 -6.45 5.55
C ARG A 45 -13.68 -5.25 6.22
N GLU A 46 -12.91 -4.40 6.89
CA GLU A 46 -13.42 -3.20 7.56
C GLU A 46 -13.58 -2.02 6.60
N HIS A 47 -12.69 -1.89 5.61
CA HIS A 47 -12.67 -0.81 4.63
C HIS A 47 -12.86 -1.38 3.21
N GLY A 48 -14.12 -1.67 2.86
CA GLY A 48 -14.49 -2.50 1.71
C GLY A 48 -14.14 -1.94 0.32
N THR A 49 -14.17 -0.62 0.12
CA THR A 49 -13.95 0.00 -1.22
C THR A 49 -13.26 1.36 -1.13
N GLY A 50 -12.73 1.84 -2.26
CA GLY A 50 -12.30 3.23 -2.41
C GLY A 50 -10.85 3.55 -2.00
N PHE A 51 -10.04 2.56 -1.62
CA PHE A 51 -8.64 2.82 -1.24
C PHE A 51 -7.61 1.89 -1.89
N ALA A 52 -6.48 2.46 -2.30
CA ALA A 52 -5.26 1.72 -2.63
C ALA A 52 -4.21 1.95 -1.55
N ILE A 53 -3.80 0.89 -0.87
CA ILE A 53 -2.86 0.93 0.25
C ILE A 53 -1.58 0.18 -0.12
N VAL A 54 -0.41 0.75 0.21
CA VAL A 54 0.89 0.10 0.07
C VAL A 54 1.62 0.12 1.41
N VAL A 55 2.01 -1.06 1.88
CA VAL A 55 2.76 -1.24 3.13
C VAL A 55 4.21 -1.58 2.81
N ARG A 56 5.13 -0.74 3.28
CA ARG A 56 6.57 -1.00 3.24
C ARG A 56 7.05 -1.52 4.59
N ALA A 57 7.58 -2.74 4.58
CA ALA A 57 8.26 -3.34 5.72
C ALA A 57 9.62 -2.67 5.93
N LEU A 58 9.89 -2.23 7.16
CA LEU A 58 11.18 -1.71 7.58
C LEU A 58 12.06 -2.86 8.13
N PRO A 59 13.40 -2.71 8.20
CA PRO A 59 14.28 -3.76 8.73
C PRO A 59 13.87 -4.28 10.12
N ALA A 60 13.34 -3.42 11.00
CA ALA A 60 12.82 -3.80 12.32
C ALA A 60 11.69 -4.84 12.28
N SER A 61 10.95 -4.95 11.15
CA SER A 61 9.88 -5.94 10.98
C SER A 61 10.39 -7.39 11.00
N ALA A 62 11.69 -7.59 10.79
CA ALA A 62 12.32 -8.90 10.78
C ALA A 62 12.31 -9.59 12.15
N SER A 63 12.50 -8.81 13.22
CA SER A 63 12.58 -9.28 14.61
C SER A 63 11.33 -8.96 15.42
N ALA A 64 10.36 -8.24 14.85
CA ALA A 64 9.11 -7.90 15.53
C ALA A 64 8.26 -9.16 15.82
N SER A 65 7.67 -9.19 17.01
CA SER A 65 6.61 -10.16 17.32
C SER A 65 5.38 -9.89 16.44
N TRP A 66 4.47 -10.86 16.39
CA TRP A 66 3.20 -10.69 15.68
C TRP A 66 2.41 -9.49 16.23
N ASP A 67 2.26 -9.39 17.54
CA ASP A 67 1.49 -8.33 18.19
C ASP A 67 2.09 -6.95 17.95
N GLN A 68 3.43 -6.84 17.97
CA GLN A 68 4.14 -5.59 17.65
C GLN A 68 3.89 -5.19 16.20
N LEU A 69 4.01 -6.13 15.26
CA LEU A 69 3.80 -5.86 13.85
C LEU A 69 2.35 -5.45 13.55
N LEU A 70 1.38 -6.11 14.20
CA LEU A 70 -0.04 -5.81 14.06
C LEU A 70 -0.37 -4.43 14.64
N LYS A 71 0.17 -4.11 15.82
CA LYS A 71 0.03 -2.80 16.45
C LYS A 71 0.59 -1.68 15.58
N ASP A 72 1.82 -1.86 15.07
CA ASP A 72 2.47 -0.89 14.19
C ASP A 72 1.71 -0.70 12.87
N TYR A 73 1.16 -1.79 12.32
CA TYR A 73 0.32 -1.75 11.12
C TYR A 73 -0.96 -0.95 11.36
N ASN A 74 -1.70 -1.24 12.44
CA ASN A 74 -2.96 -0.57 12.76
C ASN A 74 -2.74 0.92 13.03
N ALA A 75 -1.72 1.27 13.82
CA ALA A 75 -1.37 2.68 14.09
C ALA A 75 -0.99 3.43 12.82
N ALA A 76 -0.23 2.79 11.92
CA ALA A 76 0.12 3.38 10.63
C ALA A 76 -1.10 3.55 9.72
N LEU A 77 -2.04 2.59 9.73
CA LEU A 77 -3.28 2.65 8.96
C LEU A 77 -4.17 3.79 9.43
N GLU A 78 -4.47 3.85 10.73
CA GLU A 78 -5.30 4.89 11.34
C GLU A 78 -4.75 6.29 11.06
N SER A 79 -3.44 6.49 11.28
CA SER A 79 -2.77 7.76 11.01
C SER A 79 -2.82 8.16 9.53
N THR A 80 -2.80 7.18 8.62
CA THR A 80 -2.84 7.46 7.18
C THR A 80 -4.26 7.74 6.71
N LEU A 81 -5.25 6.98 7.17
CA LEU A 81 -6.66 7.20 6.83
C LEU A 81 -7.16 8.54 7.38
N THR A 82 -6.78 8.90 8.61
CA THR A 82 -7.09 10.22 9.19
C THR A 82 -6.54 11.35 8.33
N ARG A 83 -5.29 11.21 7.85
CA ARG A 83 -4.68 12.17 6.94
C ARG A 83 -5.36 12.23 5.58
N LEU A 84 -5.87 11.11 5.08
CA LEU A 84 -6.59 11.05 3.82
C LEU A 84 -7.97 11.70 3.93
N ALA A 85 -8.70 11.47 5.03
CA ALA A 85 -10.00 12.09 5.29
C ALA A 85 -9.92 13.62 5.43
N GLY A 86 -8.81 14.14 5.96
CA GLY A 86 -8.56 15.59 6.06
C GLY A 86 -8.06 16.25 4.76
N ARG A 87 -7.75 15.47 3.71
CA ARG A 87 -7.22 16.00 2.45
C ARG A 87 -8.32 16.01 1.38
N PRO A 88 -8.69 17.18 0.81
CA PRO A 88 -9.64 17.20 -0.31
C PRO A 88 -9.07 16.39 -1.47
N ILE A 89 -9.91 15.57 -2.09
CA ILE A 89 -9.61 14.67 -3.21
C ILE A 89 -9.12 15.50 -4.41
N GLN A 90 -7.83 15.83 -4.46
CA GLN A 90 -7.17 16.43 -5.63
C GLN A 90 -6.43 15.39 -6.50
N ALA A 91 -6.74 14.10 -6.34
CA ALA A 91 -5.99 13.02 -6.98
C ALA A 91 -6.70 12.36 -8.19
N ALA A 92 -7.79 12.96 -8.70
CA ALA A 92 -8.47 12.48 -9.91
C ALA A 92 -8.18 13.32 -11.16
N ALA A 93 -7.16 14.20 -11.14
CA ALA A 93 -6.89 15.16 -12.20
C ALA A 93 -5.58 14.92 -13.00
N ASN A 94 -4.96 13.74 -12.91
CA ASN A 94 -3.80 13.39 -13.75
C ASN A 94 -4.05 12.07 -14.48
N GLY A 95 -5.00 12.12 -15.42
CA GLY A 95 -5.33 11.04 -16.34
C GLY A 95 -5.59 11.55 -17.75
N SER A 96 -4.87 12.59 -18.20
CA SER A 96 -4.88 13.03 -19.59
C SER A 96 -3.52 13.61 -19.97
N ALA A 97 -2.60 12.73 -20.35
CA ALA A 97 -1.42 13.12 -21.12
C ALA A 97 -1.32 12.14 -22.28
N GLY A 98 -2.06 12.44 -23.35
CA GLY A 98 -1.75 11.91 -24.66
C GLY A 98 -0.36 12.40 -25.02
N THR A 99 0.57 11.46 -25.18
CA THR A 99 1.83 11.73 -25.87
C THR A 99 1.72 11.11 -27.24
N THR A 100 1.28 11.92 -28.20
CA THR A 100 1.67 11.79 -29.61
C THR A 100 3.20 11.83 -29.65
N GLN A 101 3.83 10.76 -30.14
CA GLN A 101 5.15 10.86 -30.73
C GLN A 101 5.11 10.20 -32.10
N GLU A 102 5.02 11.06 -33.12
CA GLU A 102 5.48 10.78 -34.47
C GLU A 102 6.95 10.33 -34.44
N GLY A 103 7.28 9.35 -35.28
CA GLY A 103 8.62 8.78 -35.37
C GLY A 103 8.80 7.92 -36.61
N THR A 104 8.79 8.59 -37.77
CA THR A 104 9.59 8.31 -38.97
C THR A 104 9.43 6.97 -39.70
N SER A 105 8.85 7.10 -40.90
CA SER A 105 8.84 6.10 -41.98
C SER A 105 10.27 5.68 -42.38
N ARG A 106 10.49 4.37 -42.55
CA ARG A 106 11.73 3.82 -43.10
C ARG A 106 11.45 3.35 -44.53
N ALA A 107 12.08 4.03 -45.49
CA ALA A 107 12.27 3.56 -46.86
C ALA A 107 13.28 2.40 -46.90
#